data_AF-A0A2E4USX3-F1
#
_entry.id   AF-A0A2E4USX3-F1
#
_cell.length_a   1.000
_cell.length_b   1.000
_cell.length_c   1.000
_cell.angle_alpha   90.00
_cell.angle_beta   90.00
_cell.angle_gamma   90.00
#
_symmetry.space_group_name_H-M   'P 1'
#
loop_
_entity.id
_entity.type
_entity.pdbx_description
1 polymer ?
#
loop_
_entity_poly.entity_id
_entity_poly.type
_entity_poly.pdbx_seq_one_letter_code
_entity_poly.pdbx_strand_id
1 'polypeptide(L)'
;MHGKLTSRAGLRQIEVDVRKLIICRCFHITREEIEQRLAGGQDLDTIRGETGVGCGCGGCMRVVNKLWGPDGDPNDQSIYFNRPEHAEQS
;
A
#
# COMPACT_ATOMS: atom_id res chain seq x y z
N MET A 1 -44.82 -6.88 -13.89
CA MET A 1 -44.20 -6.26 -15.08
C MET A 1 -43.92 -4.82 -14.69
N HIS A 2 -42.73 -4.37 -14.31
CA HIS A 2 -41.45 -4.46 -15.00
C HIS A 2 -40.32 -4.33 -13.96
N GLY A 3 -39.31 -5.18 -14.07
CA GLY A 3 -38.11 -5.14 -13.24
C GLY A 3 -37.18 -3.98 -13.62
N LYS A 4 -36.33 -3.59 -12.67
CA LYS A 4 -35.08 -2.90 -12.93
C LYS A 4 -33.96 -3.64 -12.19
N LEU A 5 -33.30 -4.53 -12.92
CA LEU A 5 -31.91 -4.90 -12.66
C LEU A 5 -31.06 -3.69 -13.01
N THR A 6 -30.32 -3.15 -12.04
CA THR A 6 -29.13 -2.34 -12.31
C THR A 6 -28.01 -2.78 -11.37
N SER A 7 -27.35 -3.85 -11.80
CA SER A 7 -25.95 -4.21 -11.57
C SER A 7 -25.22 -3.61 -10.36
N ARG A 8 -25.04 -4.45 -9.34
CA ARG A 8 -24.01 -4.34 -8.28
C ARG A 8 -22.56 -4.53 -8.79
N ALA A 9 -22.31 -4.28 -10.08
CA ALA A 9 -21.06 -4.58 -10.77
C ALA A 9 -20.17 -3.34 -11.03
N GLY A 10 -20.61 -2.14 -10.64
CA GLY A 10 -19.95 -0.87 -10.98
C GLY A 10 -19.08 -0.22 -9.90
N LEU A 11 -18.98 -0.78 -8.69
CA LEU A 11 -18.29 -0.17 -7.54
C LEU A 11 -16.96 -0.85 -7.15
N ARG A 12 -16.50 -1.84 -7.93
CA ARG A 12 -15.36 -2.70 -7.56
C ARG A 12 -14.10 -2.52 -8.41
N GLN A 13 -14.05 -1.51 -9.29
CA GLN A 13 -12.94 -1.34 -10.26
C GLN A 13 -12.12 -0.06 -10.06
N ILE A 14 -12.41 0.75 -9.03
CA ILE A 14 -11.52 1.81 -8.54
C ILE A 14 -10.62 1.27 -7.39
N GLU A 15 -10.67 -0.04 -7.12
CA GLU A 15 -9.58 -0.78 -6.51
C GLU A 15 -8.46 -0.96 -7.55
N VAL A 16 -7.87 0.14 -8.02
CA VAL A 16 -6.54 0.08 -8.63
C VAL A 16 -5.67 -0.62 -7.59
N ASP A 17 -5.11 -1.76 -7.96
CA ASP A 17 -4.47 -2.75 -7.08
C ASP A 17 -3.35 -2.12 -6.23
N VAL A 18 -3.74 -1.42 -5.15
CA VAL A 18 -2.82 -0.70 -4.25
C VAL A 18 -1.85 -1.69 -3.60
N ARG A 19 -2.23 -2.96 -3.53
CA ARG A 19 -1.41 -4.06 -3.00
C ARG A 19 -0.24 -4.39 -3.93
N LYS A 20 -0.40 -4.29 -5.25
CA LYS A 20 0.69 -4.44 -6.24
C LYS A 20 1.59 -3.22 -6.39
N LEU A 21 1.42 -2.16 -5.59
CA LEU A 21 2.29 -0.98 -5.67
C LEU A 21 3.72 -1.32 -5.26
N ILE A 22 4.67 -0.99 -6.14
CA ILE A 22 6.10 -1.09 -5.85
C ILE A 22 6.44 0.01 -4.83
N ILE A 23 6.79 -0.41 -3.62
CA ILE A 23 7.25 0.47 -2.54
C ILE A 23 8.74 0.81 -2.74
N CYS A 24 9.55 -0.17 -3.12
CA CYS A 24 10.98 0.01 -3.35
C CYS A 24 11.35 -0.31 -4.79
N ARG A 25 11.68 0.71 -5.59
CA ARG A 25 12.13 0.51 -6.97
C ARG A 25 13.53 -0.07 -7.09
N CYS A 26 14.41 0.13 -6.11
CA CYS A 26 15.77 -0.42 -6.15
C CYS A 26 15.78 -1.96 -6.13
N PHE A 27 14.90 -2.54 -5.32
CA PHE A 27 14.85 -3.99 -5.09
C PHE A 27 13.53 -4.61 -5.56
N HIS A 28 12.69 -3.84 -6.26
CA HIS A 28 11.37 -4.25 -6.76
C HIS A 28 10.42 -4.83 -5.70
N ILE A 29 10.50 -4.31 -4.47
CA ILE A 29 9.65 -4.76 -3.35
C ILE A 29 8.27 -4.11 -3.43
N THR A 30 7.22 -4.92 -3.36
CA THR A 30 5.82 -4.49 -3.38
C THR A 30 5.25 -4.33 -1.98
N ARG A 31 4.13 -3.59 -1.88
CA ARG A 31 3.36 -3.48 -0.64
C ARG A 31 2.88 -4.84 -0.16
N GLU A 32 2.31 -5.64 -1.06
CA GLU A 32 1.83 -6.99 -0.75
C GLU A 32 2.93 -7.87 -0.17
N GLU A 33 4.15 -7.86 -0.74
CA GLU A 33 5.25 -8.66 -0.20
C GLU A 33 5.58 -8.29 1.25
N ILE A 34 5.63 -6.99 1.57
CA ILE A 34 5.88 -6.54 2.95
C ILE A 34 4.73 -6.98 3.87
N GLU A 35 3.48 -6.78 3.46
CA GLU A 35 2.31 -7.16 4.26
C GLU A 35 2.21 -8.67 4.47
N GLN A 36 2.56 -9.49 3.47
CA GLN A 36 2.59 -10.95 3.60
C GLN A 36 3.64 -11.41 4.61
N ARG A 37 4.84 -10.82 4.59
CA ARG A 37 5.91 -11.14 5.55
C ARG A 37 5.55 -10.71 6.97
N LEU A 38 4.95 -9.52 7.13
CA LEU A 38 4.42 -9.05 8.41
C LEU A 38 3.32 -9.98 8.94
N ALA A 39 2.38 -10.39 8.09
CA ALA A 39 1.35 -11.36 8.45
C ALA A 39 1.91 -12.75 8.78
N GLY A 40 3.05 -13.11 8.20
CA GLY A 40 3.84 -14.30 8.55
C GLY A 40 4.60 -14.20 9.87
N GLY A 41 4.54 -13.05 10.56
CA GLY A 41 5.17 -12.83 11.86
C GLY A 41 6.60 -12.29 11.80
N GLN A 42 7.10 -11.90 10.63
CA GLN A 42 8.38 -11.19 10.54
C GLN A 42 8.24 -9.74 11.02
N ASP A 43 9.25 -9.22 11.70
CA ASP A 43 9.32 -7.79 12.03
C ASP A 43 9.91 -6.98 10.86
N LEU A 44 9.70 -5.66 10.89
CA LEU A 44 10.12 -4.78 9.81
C LEU A 44 11.65 -4.74 9.64
N ASP A 45 12.45 -4.83 10.71
CA ASP A 45 13.91 -4.83 10.59
C ASP A 45 14.41 -6.13 9.95
N THR A 46 13.82 -7.29 10.28
CA THR A 46 14.09 -8.55 9.58
C THR A 46 13.75 -8.44 8.09
N ILE A 47 12.57 -7.89 7.75
CA ILE A 47 12.16 -7.70 6.34
C ILE A 47 13.15 -6.78 5.61
N ARG A 48 13.63 -5.71 6.26
CA ARG A 48 14.65 -4.79 5.71
C ARG A 48 15.98 -5.49 5.48
N GLY A 49 16.41 -6.32 6.42
CA GLY A 49 17.64 -7.11 6.31
C GLY A 49 17.60 -8.10 5.15
N GLU A 50 16.46 -8.75 4.93
CA GLU A 50 16.31 -9.78 3.88
C GLU A 50 16.04 -9.21 2.49
N THR A 51 15.23 -8.15 2.39
CA THR A 51 14.79 -7.59 1.10
C THR A 51 15.63 -6.41 0.61
N GLY A 52 16.39 -5.78 1.52
CA GLY A 52 17.08 -4.53 1.25
C GLY A 52 16.15 -3.32 1.16
N VAL A 53 14.86 -3.44 1.50
CA VAL A 53 13.93 -2.29 1.45
C VAL A 53 14.48 -1.15 2.33
N GLY A 54 14.66 0.01 1.70
CA GLY A 54 15.22 1.19 2.35
C GLY A 54 16.75 1.33 2.30
N CYS A 55 17.49 0.31 1.86
CA CYS A 55 18.97 0.32 1.87
C CYS A 55 19.62 0.81 0.57
N GLY A 56 18.87 0.90 -0.54
CA GLY A 56 19.39 1.30 -1.85
C GLY A 56 19.56 2.82 -1.96
N CYS A 57 18.57 3.50 -2.54
CA CYS A 57 18.56 4.97 -2.59
C CYS A 57 17.92 5.64 -1.37
N GLY A 58 17.35 4.85 -0.43
CA GLY A 58 16.64 5.35 0.74
C GLY A 58 15.28 6.03 0.48
N GLY A 59 14.92 6.37 -0.76
CA GLY A 59 13.72 7.15 -1.07
C GLY A 59 12.39 6.52 -0.64
N CYS A 60 12.33 5.20 -0.49
CA CYS A 60 11.15 4.49 0.00
C CYS A 60 11.01 4.50 1.54
N MET A 61 12.06 4.84 2.30
CA MET A 61 12.06 4.80 3.78
C MET A 61 10.96 5.67 4.38
N ARG A 62 10.68 6.83 3.79
CA ARG A 62 9.59 7.70 4.25
C ARG A 62 8.23 6.99 4.19
N VAL A 63 7.99 6.25 3.11
CA VAL A 63 6.73 5.50 2.92
C VAL A 63 6.69 4.31 3.88
N VAL A 64 7.80 3.56 3.97
CA VAL A 64 7.91 2.39 4.84
C VAL A 64 7.67 2.76 6.31
N ASN A 65 8.30 3.83 6.81
CA ASN A 65 8.12 4.27 8.19
C ASN A 65 6.71 4.78 8.46
N LYS A 66 6.08 5.43 7.49
CA LYS A 66 4.72 5.97 7.63
C LYS A 66 3.65 4.88 7.64
N LEU A 67 3.90 3.76 6.96
CA LEU A 67 2.97 2.62 6.94
C LEU A 67 3.24 1.60 8.04
N TRP A 68 4.50 1.28 8.32
CA TRP A 68 4.89 0.13 9.14
C TRP A 68 5.93 0.46 10.21
N GLY A 69 6.34 1.73 10.34
CA GLY A 69 7.22 2.16 11.42
C GLY A 69 6.52 2.14 12.79
N PRO A 70 7.21 2.56 13.86
CA PRO A 70 6.68 2.55 15.22
C PRO A 70 5.34 3.30 15.38
N ASP A 71 5.17 4.39 14.64
CA ASP A 71 3.94 5.20 14.59
C ASP A 71 3.21 5.07 13.23
N GLY A 72 3.49 3.97 12.50
CA GLY A 72 2.96 3.76 11.17
C GLY A 72 1.49 3.32 11.17
N ASP A 73 0.73 3.79 10.19
CA ASP A 73 -0.61 3.27 9.88
C ASP A 73 -0.57 2.61 8.49
N PRO A 74 -0.74 1.27 8.40
CA PRO A 74 -0.78 0.57 7.12
C PRO A 74 -1.87 1.08 6.18
N ASN A 75 -2.90 1.76 6.69
CA ASN A 75 -4.01 2.29 5.91
C ASN A 75 -3.89 3.79 5.62
N ASP A 76 -2.79 4.46 5.99
CA ASP A 76 -2.60 5.88 5.72
C ASP A 76 -2.63 6.14 4.21
N GLN A 77 -3.63 6.89 3.75
CA GLN A 77 -3.79 7.19 2.33
C GLN A 77 -2.91 8.36 1.86
N SER A 78 -2.42 9.20 2.78
CA SER A 78 -1.63 10.39 2.47
C SER A 78 -0.23 10.08 1.93
N ILE A 79 0.21 8.82 2.00
CA ILE A 79 1.42 8.37 1.30
C ILE A 79 1.26 8.39 -0.23
N TYR A 80 0.02 8.32 -0.72
CA TYR A 80 -0.30 8.34 -2.15
C TYR A 80 -0.77 9.74 -2.55
N PHE A 81 0.19 10.65 -2.73
CA PHE A 81 -0.01 12.06 -3.05
C PHE A 81 -0.81 12.37 -4.35
N ASN A 82 -1.29 11.35 -5.08
CA ASN A 82 -2.07 11.53 -6.31
C ASN A 82 -3.36 10.68 -6.34
N ARG A 83 -3.88 10.23 -5.19
CA ARG A 83 -5.20 9.59 -5.11
C ARG A 83 -6.28 10.69 -5.09
N PRO A 84 -7.27 10.68 -6.00
CA PRO A 84 -8.28 11.74 -6.11
C PRO A 84 -9.30 11.77 -4.94
N GLU A 85 -9.15 10.93 -3.92
CA GLU A 85 -10.14 10.75 -2.84
C GLU A 85 -10.00 11.75 -1.67
N HIS A 86 -9.01 12.65 -1.70
CA HIS A 86 -8.91 13.77 -0.76
C HIS A 86 -9.42 15.10 -1.35
N ALA A 87 -10.39 15.04 -2.28
CA ALA A 87 -11.06 16.23 -2.80
C ALA A 87 -12.38 16.56 -2.08
N GLU A 88 -12.89 15.70 -1.19
CA GLU A 88 -14.17 15.92 -0.50
C GLU A 88 -14.03 15.81 1.02
N GLN A 89 -13.26 16.73 1.59
CA GLN A 89 -13.19 16.98 3.03
C GLN A 89 -12.72 18.42 3.28
N SER A 90 -13.41 19.38 2.67
CA SER A 90 -13.54 20.74 3.23
C SER A 90 -14.67 21.52 2.58
#